data_AF-A0A256YH84-F1
#
_entry.id   AF-A0A256YH84-F1
#
_cell.length_a   1.000
_cell.length_b   1.000
_cell.length_c   1.000
_cell.angle_alpha   90.00
_cell.angle_beta   90.00
_cell.angle_gamma   90.00
#
_symmetry.space_group_name_H-M   'P 1'
#
loop_
_entity.id
_entity.type
_entity.pdbx_description
1 polymer ?
#
loop_
_entity_poly.entity_id
_entity_poly.type
_entity_poly.pdbx_seq_one_letter_code
_entity_poly.pdbx_strand_id
1 'polypeptide(L)'
;MNNGLIVNILVESMSEDHVTIIKKLSEPKRDEELAAELNVKETVVRTLLNDLHARSLVEYERIKDKRTGWYTYLWKRRSDKIEEYINNYLQSKLDDLYRKLNEEKNGTFRCSCSCDERVISHMLAVSKLAREIAQRIRDNGHEIDVDFVELGALLHDIGRCRTHGIRHGIEGAKILRKLKLEKFARVCETHIGAGLTKKEAKYLGLPEKDYLPETLEEKVIAHADNLIDGSSVVPIEKTIKKIKKELGEGHPAIKRIMDLNNFINSLS
;
A
#
# COMPACT_ATOMS: atom_id res chain seq x y z
N MET A 1 3.02 33.23 -23.69
CA MET A 1 2.24 32.29 -22.83
C MET A 1 1.91 33.02 -21.54
N ASN A 2 0.72 33.62 -21.43
CA ASN A 2 0.29 34.32 -20.20
C ASN A 2 -0.59 33.46 -19.28
N ASN A 3 -0.74 32.17 -19.59
CA ASN A 3 -1.53 31.25 -18.78
C ASN A 3 -0.62 30.48 -17.82
N GLY A 4 -0.65 30.84 -16.54
CA GLY A 4 0.16 30.20 -15.50
C GLY A 4 -0.11 28.70 -15.38
N LEU A 5 -1.33 28.25 -15.71
CA LEU A 5 -1.70 26.84 -15.68
C LEU A 5 -0.93 26.01 -16.72
N ILE A 6 -0.80 26.53 -17.95
CA ILE A 6 -0.05 25.87 -19.04
C ILE A 6 1.41 25.71 -18.65
N VAL A 7 2.00 26.74 -18.05
CA VAL A 7 3.40 26.71 -17.61
C VAL A 7 3.60 25.64 -16.53
N ASN A 8 2.70 25.56 -15.55
CA ASN A 8 2.81 24.57 -14.47
C ASN A 8 2.74 23.13 -14.99
N ILE A 9 1.82 22.84 -15.92
CA ILE A 9 1.68 21.49 -16.50
C ILE A 9 2.92 21.13 -17.33
N LEU A 10 3.47 22.08 -18.09
CA LEU A 10 4.72 21.85 -18.81
C LEU A 10 5.88 21.60 -17.85
N VAL A 11 6.00 22.36 -16.76
CA VAL A 11 7.08 22.10 -15.77
C VAL A 11 6.94 20.70 -15.17
N GLU A 12 5.72 20.29 -14.79
CA GLU A 12 5.46 18.96 -14.24
C GLU A 12 5.81 17.81 -15.21
N SER A 13 5.58 18.01 -16.52
CA SER A 13 5.76 16.96 -17.54
C SER A 13 7.18 16.81 -18.12
N MET A 14 8.08 17.78 -17.90
CA MET A 14 9.46 17.75 -18.44
C MET A 14 10.49 18.26 -17.44
N SER A 15 10.63 19.58 -17.29
CA SER A 15 11.34 20.28 -16.21
C SER A 15 11.23 21.79 -16.44
N GLU A 16 11.70 22.59 -15.48
CA GLU A 16 11.80 24.05 -15.64
C GLU A 16 12.74 24.48 -16.78
N ASP A 17 13.81 23.73 -17.04
CA ASP A 17 14.78 24.06 -18.08
C ASP A 17 14.17 23.95 -19.48
N HIS A 18 13.39 22.90 -19.75
CA HIS A 18 12.66 22.73 -21.01
C HIS A 18 11.69 23.89 -21.24
N VAL A 19 10.93 24.28 -20.21
CA VAL A 19 9.98 25.39 -20.30
C VAL A 19 10.71 26.72 -20.53
N THR A 20 11.89 26.88 -19.95
CA THR A 20 12.75 28.04 -20.18
C THR A 20 13.20 28.13 -21.65
N ILE A 21 13.63 27.01 -22.24
CA ILE A 21 13.96 26.95 -23.68
C ILE A 21 12.74 27.31 -24.55
N ILE A 22 11.58 26.71 -24.29
CA ILE A 22 10.33 27.02 -25.03
C ILE A 22 9.97 28.52 -24.91
N LYS A 23 10.16 29.14 -23.74
CA LYS A 23 9.90 30.58 -23.55
C LYS A 23 10.89 31.46 -24.31
N LYS A 24 12.17 31.08 -24.35
CA LYS A 24 13.25 31.81 -25.05
C LYS A 24 13.17 31.70 -26.57
N LEU A 25 12.51 30.65 -27.09
CA LEU A 25 12.15 30.49 -28.49
C LEU A 25 10.86 31.26 -28.85
N SER A 26 10.76 32.54 -28.44
CA SER A 26 9.74 33.46 -28.96
C SER A 26 9.98 33.81 -30.43
N GLU A 27 11.23 33.72 -30.86
CA GLU A 27 11.72 33.87 -32.23
C GLU A 27 12.69 32.71 -32.52
N PRO A 28 12.95 32.38 -33.80
CA PRO A 28 13.89 31.32 -34.14
C PRO A 28 15.33 31.64 -33.68
N LYS A 29 16.01 30.70 -33.03
CA LYS A 29 17.38 30.88 -32.50
C LYS A 29 18.26 29.66 -32.75
N ARG A 30 19.57 29.87 -32.83
CA ARG A 30 20.55 28.79 -32.80
C ARG A 30 20.76 28.30 -31.37
N ASP A 31 21.20 27.06 -31.25
CA ASP A 31 21.57 26.46 -29.98
C ASP A 31 22.73 27.20 -29.29
N GLU A 32 23.69 27.74 -30.03
CA GLU A 32 24.78 28.56 -29.44
C GLU A 32 24.26 29.88 -28.84
N GLU A 33 23.25 30.48 -29.47
CA GLU A 33 22.63 31.74 -29.01
C GLU A 33 21.84 31.50 -27.71
N LEU A 34 21.07 30.41 -27.65
CA LEU A 34 20.36 30.00 -26.44
C LEU A 34 21.33 29.64 -25.32
N ALA A 35 22.45 28.98 -25.63
CA ALA A 35 23.48 28.62 -24.64
C ALA A 35 24.14 29.86 -24.04
N ALA A 36 24.48 30.84 -24.86
CA ALA A 36 25.02 32.12 -24.42
C ALA A 36 24.02 32.90 -23.55
N GLU A 37 22.75 32.99 -23.96
CA GLU A 37 21.71 33.70 -23.21
C GLU A 37 21.40 33.07 -21.85
N LEU A 38 21.49 31.75 -21.75
CA LEU A 38 21.21 30.99 -20.53
C LEU A 38 22.47 30.77 -19.67
N ASN A 39 23.64 31.17 -20.17
CA ASN A 39 24.94 30.93 -19.54
C ASN A 39 25.18 29.45 -19.19
N VAL A 40 24.87 28.57 -20.15
CA VAL A 40 25.05 27.10 -20.03
C VAL A 40 25.85 26.57 -21.22
N LYS A 41 26.34 25.33 -21.12
CA LYS A 41 27.04 24.68 -22.24
C LYS A 41 26.06 24.38 -23.38
N GLU A 42 26.49 24.60 -24.62
CA GLU A 42 25.71 24.28 -25.83
C GLU A 42 25.20 22.84 -25.85
N THR A 43 25.99 21.90 -25.31
CA THR A 43 25.60 20.49 -25.22
C THR A 43 24.32 20.29 -24.39
N VAL A 44 24.12 21.08 -23.34
CA VAL A 44 22.91 21.02 -22.49
C VAL A 44 21.71 21.52 -23.27
N VAL A 45 21.86 22.66 -23.97
CA VAL A 45 20.81 23.22 -24.82
C VAL A 45 20.41 22.26 -25.93
N ARG A 46 21.39 21.64 -26.61
CA ARG A 46 21.16 20.62 -27.64
C ARG A 46 20.37 19.43 -27.10
N THR A 47 20.71 18.94 -25.89
CA THR A 47 19.96 17.86 -25.25
C THR A 47 18.50 18.26 -25.01
N LEU A 48 18.24 19.44 -24.46
CA LEU A 48 16.88 19.94 -24.19
C LEU A 48 16.09 20.13 -25.49
N LEU A 49 16.70 20.72 -26.53
CA LEU A 49 16.07 20.93 -27.83
C LEU A 49 15.72 19.61 -28.52
N ASN A 50 16.61 18.61 -28.43
CA ASN A 50 16.35 17.28 -28.99
C ASN A 50 15.20 16.58 -28.26
N ASP A 51 15.10 16.69 -26.93
CA ASP A 51 13.97 16.15 -26.17
C ASP A 51 12.66 16.87 -26.54
N LEU A 52 12.68 18.21 -26.62
CA LEU A 52 11.53 19.00 -27.07
C LEU A 52 11.10 18.64 -28.50
N HIS A 53 12.06 18.36 -29.38
CA HIS A 53 11.80 17.93 -30.75
C HIS A 53 11.16 16.55 -30.80
N ALA A 54 11.65 15.59 -30.00
CA ALA A 54 11.03 14.28 -29.88
C ALA A 54 9.56 14.37 -29.43
N ARG A 55 9.23 15.40 -28.63
CA ARG A 55 7.87 15.73 -28.19
C ARG A 55 7.10 16.64 -29.16
N SER A 56 7.66 16.96 -30.32
CA SER A 56 7.09 17.86 -31.34
C SER A 56 6.79 19.30 -30.87
N LEU A 57 7.45 19.76 -29.81
CA LEU A 57 7.27 21.10 -29.23
C LEU A 57 8.17 22.16 -29.87
N VAL A 58 9.20 21.72 -30.57
CA VAL A 58 10.09 22.56 -31.39
C VAL A 58 10.36 21.88 -32.73
N GLU A 59 10.69 22.68 -33.73
CA GLU A 59 11.17 22.27 -35.06
C GLU A 59 12.48 23.00 -35.35
N TYR A 60 13.21 22.57 -36.38
CA TYR A 60 14.41 23.28 -36.82
C TYR A 60 14.51 23.34 -38.34
N GLU A 61 15.19 24.38 -38.81
CA GLU A 61 15.67 24.48 -40.17
C GLU A 61 17.19 24.33 -40.17
N ARG A 62 17.71 23.53 -41.11
CA ARG A 62 19.15 23.30 -41.24
C ARG A 62 19.71 24.21 -42.33
N ILE A 63 20.61 25.11 -41.95
CA ILE A 63 21.24 26.08 -42.85
C ILE A 63 22.68 25.65 -43.10
N LYS A 64 23.10 25.57 -44.37
CA LYS A 64 24.48 25.25 -44.74
C LYS A 64 25.27 26.52 -45.00
N ASP A 65 26.39 26.69 -44.30
CA ASP A 65 27.35 27.74 -44.61
C ASP A 65 28.03 27.42 -45.94
N LYS A 66 27.85 28.29 -46.95
CA LYS A 66 28.40 28.10 -48.29
C LYS A 66 29.93 28.24 -48.35
N ARG A 67 30.54 28.88 -47.35
CA ARG A 67 31.99 29.12 -47.25
C ARG A 67 32.70 28.02 -46.48
N THR A 68 32.13 27.59 -45.35
CA THR A 68 32.78 26.62 -44.45
C THR A 68 32.24 25.20 -44.60
N GLY A 69 31.09 25.02 -45.24
CA GLY A 69 30.43 23.73 -45.43
C GLY A 69 29.68 23.19 -44.21
N TRP A 70 29.81 23.84 -43.06
CA TRP A 70 29.17 23.46 -41.80
C TRP A 70 27.67 23.71 -41.83
N TYR A 71 26.93 22.89 -41.07
CA TYR A 71 25.50 23.06 -40.87
C TYR A 71 25.22 23.72 -39.53
N THR A 72 24.25 24.64 -39.54
CA THR A 72 23.71 25.29 -38.35
C THR A 72 22.22 25.00 -38.26
N TYR A 73 21.72 24.87 -37.03
CA TYR A 73 20.34 24.50 -36.75
C TYR A 73 19.62 25.73 -36.18
N LEU A 74 18.62 26.22 -36.90
CA LEU A 74 17.78 27.32 -36.47
C LEU A 74 16.49 26.74 -35.88
N TRP A 75 16.36 26.77 -34.56
CA TRP A 75 15.26 26.17 -33.83
C TRP A 75 14.10 27.13 -33.68
N LYS A 76 12.89 26.60 -33.81
CA LYS A 76 11.63 27.36 -33.71
C LYS A 76 10.63 26.60 -32.85
N ARG A 77 9.91 27.33 -32.01
CA ARG A 77 8.85 26.77 -31.18
C ARG A 77 7.59 26.46 -31.98
N ARG A 78 6.98 25.30 -31.69
CA ARG A 78 5.68 24.88 -32.21
C ARG A 78 4.55 25.17 -31.22
N SER A 79 4.06 26.41 -31.21
CA SER A 79 2.99 26.80 -30.29
C SER A 79 1.66 26.09 -30.56
N ASP A 80 1.44 25.68 -31.82
CA ASP A 80 0.31 24.87 -32.30
C ASP A 80 0.24 23.48 -31.64
N LYS A 81 1.38 22.95 -31.17
CA LYS A 81 1.49 21.61 -30.58
C LYS A 81 1.45 21.56 -29.06
N ILE A 82 1.49 22.71 -28.40
CA ILE A 82 1.53 22.75 -26.93
C ILE A 82 0.23 22.24 -26.33
N GLU A 83 -0.92 22.63 -26.88
CA GLU A 83 -2.22 22.20 -26.38
C GLU A 83 -2.43 20.69 -26.58
N GLU A 84 -2.08 20.17 -27.77
CA GLU A 84 -2.11 18.74 -28.08
C GLU A 84 -1.22 17.94 -27.12
N TYR A 85 0.02 18.42 -26.88
CA TYR A 85 0.94 17.79 -25.93
C TYR A 85 0.37 17.74 -24.51
N ILE A 86 -0.17 18.86 -24.02
CA ILE A 86 -0.75 18.97 -22.68
C ILE A 86 -1.94 18.03 -22.53
N ASN A 87 -2.85 17.99 -23.50
CA ASN A 87 -4.01 17.11 -23.46
C ASN A 87 -3.60 15.64 -23.43
N ASN A 88 -2.60 15.25 -24.23
CA ASN A 88 -2.07 13.89 -24.23
C ASN A 88 -1.42 13.52 -22.88
N TYR A 89 -0.64 14.44 -22.29
CA TYR A 89 -0.04 14.24 -20.97
C TYR A 89 -1.11 14.06 -19.88
N LEU A 90 -2.11 14.95 -19.84
CA LEU A 90 -3.18 14.90 -18.85
C LEU A 90 -4.03 13.62 -19.00
N GLN A 91 -4.34 13.21 -20.24
CA GLN A 91 -5.07 11.97 -20.49
C GLN A 91 -4.28 10.75 -20.00
N SER A 92 -2.99 10.65 -20.33
CA SER A 92 -2.13 9.57 -19.83
C SER A 92 -2.05 9.54 -18.31
N LYS A 93 -1.98 10.71 -17.67
CA LYS A 93 -1.95 10.83 -16.21
C LYS A 93 -3.27 10.36 -15.58
N LEU A 94 -4.38 10.73 -16.19
CA LEU A 94 -5.72 10.34 -15.77
C LEU A 94 -5.90 8.82 -15.87
N ASP A 95 -5.47 8.22 -16.99
CA ASP A 95 -5.52 6.77 -17.21
C ASP A 95 -4.69 6.00 -16.17
N ASP A 96 -3.48 6.49 -15.85
CA ASP A 96 -2.64 5.91 -14.81
C ASP A 96 -3.28 5.99 -13.42
N LEU A 97 -3.95 7.10 -13.10
CA LEU A 97 -4.67 7.25 -11.83
C LEU A 97 -5.89 6.32 -11.77
N TYR A 98 -6.65 6.19 -12.85
CA TYR A 98 -7.76 5.23 -12.92
C TYR A 98 -7.27 3.78 -12.81
N ARG A 99 -6.11 3.44 -13.40
CA ARG A 99 -5.51 2.12 -13.24
C ARG A 99 -5.16 1.84 -11.78
N LYS A 100 -4.45 2.75 -11.10
CA LYS A 100 -4.12 2.63 -9.66
C LYS A 100 -5.37 2.52 -8.80
N LEU A 101 -6.38 3.36 -9.07
CA LEU A 101 -7.64 3.32 -8.35
C LEU A 101 -8.36 1.98 -8.54
N ASN A 102 -8.35 1.43 -9.76
CA ASN A 102 -8.94 0.12 -10.03
C ASN A 102 -8.13 -1.02 -9.40
N GLU A 103 -6.80 -0.93 -9.37
CA GLU A 103 -5.93 -1.88 -8.66
C GLU A 103 -6.19 -1.87 -7.16
N GLU A 104 -6.46 -0.70 -6.55
CA GLU A 104 -6.82 -0.60 -5.13
C GLU A 104 -8.25 -1.10 -4.87
N LYS A 105 -9.22 -0.70 -5.71
CA LYS A 105 -10.64 -1.12 -5.57
C LYS A 105 -10.85 -2.61 -5.81
N ASN A 106 -10.12 -3.18 -6.76
CA ASN A 106 -10.22 -4.60 -7.15
C ASN A 106 -9.08 -5.44 -6.56
N GLY A 107 -8.20 -4.83 -5.76
CA GLY A 107 -7.01 -5.46 -5.23
C GLY A 107 -7.35 -6.55 -4.23
N THR A 108 -7.13 -7.81 -4.63
CA THR A 108 -6.92 -8.90 -3.67
C THR A 108 -5.81 -8.47 -2.70
N PHE A 109 -6.05 -8.54 -1.40
CA PHE A 109 -5.02 -8.29 -0.38
C PHE A 109 -3.77 -9.12 -0.72
N ARG A 110 -2.72 -8.47 -1.23
CA ARG A 110 -1.46 -9.12 -1.58
C ARG A 110 -0.47 -8.73 -0.50
N CYS A 111 -0.18 -9.66 0.42
CA CYS A 111 0.92 -9.41 1.33
C CYS A 111 2.20 -9.33 0.49
N SER A 112 2.94 -8.23 0.61
CA SER A 112 4.30 -8.13 0.05
C SER A 112 5.28 -9.06 0.78
N CYS A 113 4.88 -9.55 1.93
CA CYS A 113 5.49 -10.67 2.61
C CYS A 113 5.12 -11.97 1.88
N SER A 114 6.06 -12.91 1.69
CA SER A 114 5.86 -14.19 1.00
C SER A 114 4.89 -15.14 1.72
N CYS A 115 3.70 -14.67 2.11
CA CYS A 115 2.63 -15.46 2.70
C CYS A 115 2.02 -16.37 1.63
N ASP A 116 1.83 -17.63 2.01
CA ASP A 116 1.05 -18.61 1.27
C ASP A 116 -0.37 -18.08 1.04
N GLU A 117 -0.94 -18.33 -0.16
CA GLU A 117 -2.31 -17.92 -0.50
C GLU A 117 -3.33 -18.40 0.53
N ARG A 118 -3.11 -19.57 1.15
CA ARG A 118 -3.97 -20.11 2.21
C ARG A 118 -4.00 -19.22 3.44
N VAL A 119 -2.88 -18.60 3.82
CA VAL A 119 -2.81 -17.66 4.95
C VAL A 119 -3.58 -16.39 4.59
N ILE A 120 -3.44 -15.90 3.35
CA ILE A 120 -4.19 -14.73 2.88
C ILE A 120 -5.71 -15.01 2.90
N SER A 121 -6.14 -16.16 2.37
CA SER A 121 -7.56 -16.56 2.40
C SER A 121 -8.08 -16.69 3.83
N HIS A 122 -7.27 -17.21 4.75
CA HIS A 122 -7.61 -17.30 6.17
C HIS A 122 -7.80 -15.91 6.79
N MET A 123 -6.82 -15.00 6.65
CA MET A 123 -6.91 -13.64 7.20
C MET A 123 -8.12 -12.87 6.64
N LEU A 124 -8.43 -13.03 5.35
CA LEU A 124 -9.63 -12.45 4.73
C LEU A 124 -10.93 -13.01 5.33
N ALA A 125 -11.00 -14.32 5.56
CA ALA A 125 -12.17 -14.95 6.16
C ALA A 125 -12.38 -14.52 7.63
N VAL A 126 -11.30 -14.47 8.42
CA VAL A 126 -11.32 -13.97 9.80
C VAL A 126 -11.73 -12.51 9.83
N SER A 127 -11.17 -11.67 8.95
CA SER A 127 -11.53 -10.24 8.85
C SER A 127 -13.01 -10.02 8.55
N LYS A 128 -13.56 -10.77 7.60
CA LYS A 128 -14.98 -10.67 7.25
C LYS A 128 -15.87 -11.04 8.45
N LEU A 129 -15.61 -12.17 9.08
CA LEU A 129 -16.38 -12.63 10.23
C LEU A 129 -16.24 -11.69 11.44
N ALA A 130 -15.02 -11.22 11.73
CA ALA A 130 -14.74 -10.31 12.82
C ALA A 130 -15.49 -8.98 12.65
N ARG A 131 -15.53 -8.43 11.43
CA ARG A 131 -16.34 -7.25 11.09
C ARG A 131 -17.83 -7.49 11.32
N GLU A 132 -18.37 -8.62 10.86
CA GLU A 132 -19.79 -8.97 11.05
C GLU A 132 -20.15 -9.11 12.54
N ILE A 133 -19.26 -9.65 13.37
CA ILE A 133 -19.43 -9.73 14.82
C ILE A 133 -19.37 -8.34 15.44
N ALA A 134 -18.36 -7.53 15.10
CA ALA A 134 -18.19 -6.20 15.64
C ALA A 134 -19.36 -5.26 15.29
N GLN A 135 -19.91 -5.39 14.08
CA GLN A 135 -21.09 -4.62 13.68
C GLN A 135 -22.32 -4.98 14.53
N ARG A 136 -22.57 -6.27 14.78
CA ARG A 136 -23.65 -6.71 15.68
C ARG A 136 -23.50 -6.18 17.09
N ILE A 137 -22.28 -6.25 17.64
CA ILE A 137 -21.96 -5.71 18.96
C ILE A 137 -22.25 -4.20 19.02
N ARG A 138 -21.85 -3.46 17.98
CA ARG A 138 -22.13 -2.03 17.86
C ARG A 138 -23.62 -1.74 17.78
N ASP A 139 -24.36 -2.51 16.98
CA ASP A 139 -25.81 -2.36 16.79
C ASP A 139 -26.59 -2.63 18.10
N ASN A 140 -26.05 -3.48 18.97
CA ASN A 140 -26.58 -3.72 20.33
C ASN A 140 -26.19 -2.63 21.35
N GLY A 141 -25.56 -1.53 20.91
CA GLY A 141 -25.27 -0.35 21.73
C GLY A 141 -23.94 -0.39 22.48
N HIS A 142 -23.04 -1.32 22.15
CA HIS A 142 -21.70 -1.37 22.73
C HIS A 142 -20.70 -0.53 21.92
N GLU A 143 -19.79 0.15 22.61
CA GLU A 143 -18.70 0.88 21.99
C GLU A 143 -17.64 -0.09 21.46
N ILE A 144 -17.41 -0.07 20.14
CA ILE A 144 -16.40 -0.89 19.46
C ILE A 144 -15.93 -0.25 18.16
N ASP A 145 -14.61 -0.27 17.92
CA ASP A 145 -14.00 0.18 16.66
C ASP A 145 -13.99 -0.95 15.61
N VAL A 146 -15.03 -1.00 14.78
CA VAL A 146 -15.20 -1.98 13.69
C VAL A 146 -14.06 -1.89 12.65
N ASP A 147 -13.56 -0.70 12.34
CA ASP A 147 -12.49 -0.53 11.35
C ASP A 147 -11.17 -1.09 11.90
N PHE A 148 -10.90 -0.86 13.19
CA PHE A 148 -9.78 -1.50 13.87
C PHE A 148 -9.93 -3.02 13.91
N VAL A 149 -11.13 -3.56 14.17
CA VAL A 149 -11.37 -5.01 14.17
C VAL A 149 -11.09 -5.62 12.79
N GLU A 150 -11.63 -5.02 11.73
CA GLU A 150 -11.43 -5.49 10.36
C GLU A 150 -9.93 -5.48 9.99
N LEU A 151 -9.25 -4.35 10.17
CA LEU A 151 -7.83 -4.22 9.85
C LEU A 151 -6.94 -5.10 10.74
N GLY A 152 -7.24 -5.19 12.03
CA GLY A 152 -6.51 -6.05 12.96
C GLY A 152 -6.61 -7.52 12.58
N ALA A 153 -7.79 -7.98 12.20
CA ALA A 153 -8.01 -9.33 11.71
C ALA A 153 -7.31 -9.61 10.37
N LEU A 154 -7.19 -8.63 9.46
CA LEU A 154 -6.38 -8.80 8.24
C LEU A 154 -4.88 -8.97 8.53
N LEU A 155 -4.40 -8.43 9.65
CA LEU A 155 -2.99 -8.39 9.99
C LEU A 155 -2.56 -9.43 11.03
N HIS A 156 -3.51 -10.08 11.71
CA HIS A 156 -3.23 -10.90 12.91
C HIS A 156 -2.17 -11.98 12.65
N ASP A 157 -2.19 -12.59 11.46
CA ASP A 157 -1.33 -13.71 11.08
C ASP A 157 -0.17 -13.31 10.15
N ILE A 158 0.15 -12.00 10.03
CA ILE A 158 1.22 -11.52 9.12
C ILE A 158 2.59 -12.14 9.42
N GLY A 159 2.84 -12.60 10.66
CA GLY A 159 4.07 -13.29 11.04
C GLY A 159 4.28 -14.65 10.38
N ARG A 160 3.25 -15.22 9.74
CA ARG A 160 3.35 -16.47 8.97
C ARG A 160 4.29 -16.38 7.78
N CYS A 161 4.57 -15.18 7.28
CA CYS A 161 5.62 -14.98 6.28
C CYS A 161 7.05 -15.25 6.79
N ARG A 162 7.24 -15.33 8.12
CA ARG A 162 8.55 -15.61 8.74
C ARG A 162 8.62 -17.01 9.34
N THR A 163 7.51 -17.49 9.89
CA THR A 163 7.48 -18.80 10.56
C THR A 163 6.09 -19.43 10.56
N HIS A 164 6.04 -20.73 10.33
CA HIS A 164 4.83 -21.53 10.47
C HIS A 164 4.61 -22.00 11.92
N GLY A 165 5.55 -21.74 12.83
CA GLY A 165 5.47 -22.17 14.23
C GLY A 165 4.74 -21.19 15.15
N ILE A 166 4.67 -21.52 16.44
CA ILE A 166 4.00 -20.72 17.48
C ILE A 166 4.50 -19.27 17.59
N ARG A 167 5.73 -19.00 17.14
CA ARG A 167 6.36 -17.66 17.18
C ARG A 167 5.78 -16.66 16.18
N HIS A 168 4.91 -17.06 15.27
CA HIS A 168 4.34 -16.14 14.26
C HIS A 168 3.68 -14.92 14.89
N GLY A 169 2.99 -15.04 16.03
CA GLY A 169 2.41 -13.87 16.70
C GLY A 169 3.46 -12.82 17.09
N ILE A 170 4.61 -13.28 17.60
CA ILE A 170 5.75 -12.42 17.96
C ILE A 170 6.43 -11.82 16.72
N GLU A 171 6.62 -12.62 15.67
CA GLU A 171 7.22 -12.12 14.42
C GLU A 171 6.29 -11.13 13.70
N GLY A 172 4.98 -11.37 13.72
CA GLY A 172 3.97 -10.46 13.19
C GLY A 172 3.99 -9.13 13.93
N ALA A 173 4.02 -9.17 15.25
CA ALA A 173 4.15 -7.98 16.08
C ALA A 173 5.43 -7.20 15.75
N LYS A 174 6.59 -7.86 15.64
CA LYS A 174 7.86 -7.21 15.25
C LYS A 174 7.76 -6.52 13.89
N ILE A 175 7.08 -7.12 12.90
CA ILE A 175 6.86 -6.51 11.59
C ILE A 175 6.05 -5.22 11.75
N LEU A 176 4.92 -5.28 12.44
CA LEU A 176 4.03 -4.13 12.62
C LEU A 176 4.67 -2.99 13.42
N ARG A 177 5.46 -3.32 14.46
CA ARG A 177 6.24 -2.31 15.21
C ARG A 177 7.26 -1.58 14.33
N LYS A 178 7.95 -2.28 13.43
CA LYS A 178 8.87 -1.65 12.47
C LYS A 178 8.15 -0.71 11.50
N LEU A 179 6.90 -1.01 11.17
CA LEU A 179 6.03 -0.18 10.34
C LEU A 179 5.33 0.94 11.14
N LYS A 180 5.64 1.11 12.44
CA LYS A 180 5.01 2.07 13.35
C LYS A 180 3.50 1.87 13.51
N LEU A 181 3.04 0.62 13.37
CA LEU A 181 1.65 0.19 13.53
C LEU A 181 1.45 -0.53 14.88
N GLU A 182 1.90 0.10 15.97
CA GLU A 182 1.91 -0.52 17.32
C GLU A 182 0.52 -1.02 17.74
N LYS A 183 -0.53 -0.26 17.42
CA LYS A 183 -1.92 -0.61 17.78
C LYS A 183 -2.35 -1.98 17.25
N PHE A 184 -1.80 -2.44 16.13
CA PHE A 184 -2.10 -3.76 15.55
C PHE A 184 -1.10 -4.84 16.00
N ALA A 185 0.07 -4.47 16.51
CA ALA A 185 1.09 -5.42 16.93
C ALA A 185 0.57 -6.37 18.02
N ARG A 186 -0.24 -5.86 18.95
CA ARG A 186 -0.84 -6.67 20.01
C ARG A 186 -1.80 -7.74 19.50
N VAL A 187 -2.57 -7.45 18.44
CA VAL A 187 -3.49 -8.42 17.83
C VAL A 187 -2.72 -9.67 17.37
N CYS A 188 -1.53 -9.50 16.79
CA CYS A 188 -0.66 -10.62 16.44
C CYS A 188 -0.23 -11.42 17.68
N GLU A 189 0.06 -10.75 18.79
CA GLU A 189 0.57 -11.42 20.00
C GLU A 189 -0.51 -12.17 20.77
N THR A 190 -1.79 -11.77 20.69
CA THR A 190 -2.85 -12.22 21.62
C THR A 190 -3.92 -13.14 21.02
N HIS A 191 -3.97 -13.33 19.70
CA HIS A 191 -5.02 -14.13 19.06
C HIS A 191 -4.91 -15.64 19.34
N ILE A 192 -3.68 -16.17 19.47
CA ILE A 192 -3.39 -17.60 19.52
C ILE A 192 -4.17 -18.29 20.66
N GLY A 193 -5.14 -19.14 20.30
CA GLY A 193 -5.90 -19.95 21.26
C GLY A 193 -6.68 -19.14 22.30
N ALA A 194 -7.20 -17.98 21.90
CA ALA A 194 -7.80 -16.97 22.80
C ALA A 194 -6.80 -16.40 23.83
N GLY A 195 -5.52 -16.40 23.47
CA GLY A 195 -4.41 -15.89 24.25
C GLY A 195 -3.65 -16.97 25.04
N LEU A 196 -2.44 -16.60 25.44
CA LEU A 196 -1.53 -17.45 26.21
C LEU A 196 -1.19 -16.79 27.54
N THR A 197 -1.26 -17.56 28.62
CA THR A 197 -0.75 -17.12 29.92
C THR A 197 0.77 -17.07 29.92
N LYS A 198 1.36 -16.32 30.86
CA LYS A 198 2.80 -16.28 31.11
C LYS A 198 3.44 -17.67 31.26
N LYS A 199 2.75 -18.61 31.92
CA LYS A 199 3.22 -19.99 32.10
C LYS A 199 3.23 -20.77 30.78
N GLU A 200 2.18 -20.65 29.97
CA GLU A 200 2.11 -21.28 28.65
C GLU A 200 3.18 -20.69 27.71
N ALA A 201 3.33 -19.36 27.70
CA ALA A 201 4.36 -18.69 26.93
C ALA A 201 5.76 -19.21 27.25
N LYS A 202 6.08 -19.36 28.55
CA LYS A 202 7.34 -19.96 29.00
C LYS A 202 7.52 -21.38 28.47
N TYR A 203 6.51 -22.23 28.62
CA TYR A 203 6.54 -23.62 28.16
C TYR A 203 6.74 -23.72 26.64
N LEU A 204 6.19 -22.77 25.88
CA LEU A 204 6.31 -22.65 24.43
C LEU A 204 7.61 -21.94 23.97
N GLY A 205 8.48 -21.54 24.91
CA GLY A 205 9.73 -20.84 24.61
C GLY A 205 9.56 -19.40 24.09
N LEU A 206 8.39 -18.80 24.34
CA LEU A 206 8.10 -17.39 24.05
C LEU A 206 8.58 -16.49 25.19
N PRO A 207 8.76 -15.17 24.96
CA PRO A 207 9.07 -14.23 26.05
C PRO A 207 8.04 -14.34 27.18
N GLU A 208 8.50 -14.44 28.43
CA GLU A 208 7.69 -14.77 29.60
C GLU A 208 6.80 -13.59 30.06
N LYS A 209 5.66 -13.40 29.39
CA LYS A 209 4.60 -12.44 29.73
C LYS A 209 3.22 -13.00 29.36
N ASP A 210 2.16 -12.34 29.79
CA ASP A 210 0.80 -12.67 29.35
C ASP A 210 0.53 -12.12 27.94
N TYR A 211 -0.18 -12.94 27.16
CA TYR A 211 -0.60 -12.70 25.78
C TYR A 211 -2.11 -12.88 25.68
N LEU A 212 -2.84 -12.34 26.65
CA LEU A 212 -4.31 -12.45 26.71
C LEU A 212 -4.93 -11.24 25.99
N PRO A 213 -6.01 -11.44 25.23
CA PRO A 213 -6.74 -10.32 24.64
C PRO A 213 -7.41 -9.47 25.73
N GLU A 214 -7.15 -8.17 25.73
CA GLU A 214 -7.59 -7.24 26.77
C GLU A 214 -8.78 -6.41 26.29
N THR A 215 -8.65 -5.77 25.13
CA THR A 215 -9.70 -4.91 24.56
C THR A 215 -10.83 -5.74 23.96
N LEU A 216 -11.99 -5.11 23.75
CA LEU A 216 -13.11 -5.76 23.10
C LEU A 216 -12.77 -6.15 21.65
N GLU A 217 -12.03 -5.30 20.95
CA GLU A 217 -11.57 -5.55 19.58
C GLU A 217 -10.64 -6.76 19.51
N GLU A 218 -9.64 -6.85 20.41
CA GLU A 218 -8.74 -8.01 20.47
C GLU A 218 -9.52 -9.31 20.73
N LYS A 219 -10.52 -9.26 21.61
CA LYS A 219 -11.39 -10.39 21.93
C LYS A 219 -12.24 -10.82 20.73
N VAL A 220 -12.80 -9.87 19.98
CA VAL A 220 -13.57 -10.16 18.76
C VAL A 220 -12.68 -10.82 17.70
N ILE A 221 -11.48 -10.30 17.47
CA ILE A 221 -10.55 -10.86 16.48
C ILE A 221 -10.14 -12.29 16.87
N ALA A 222 -9.73 -12.50 18.13
CA ALA A 222 -9.37 -13.83 18.62
C ALA A 222 -10.56 -14.81 18.59
N HIS A 223 -11.78 -14.32 18.83
CA HIS A 223 -12.97 -15.14 18.74
C HIS A 223 -13.29 -15.54 17.29
N ALA A 224 -13.23 -14.59 16.36
CA ALA A 224 -13.45 -14.84 14.93
C ALA A 224 -12.43 -15.84 14.37
N ASP A 225 -11.16 -15.73 14.75
CA ASP A 225 -10.10 -16.68 14.38
C ASP A 225 -10.44 -18.11 14.84
N ASN A 226 -10.90 -18.27 16.09
CA ASN A 226 -11.36 -19.56 16.62
C ASN A 226 -12.59 -20.14 15.90
N LEU A 227 -13.31 -19.34 15.10
CA LEU A 227 -14.46 -19.78 14.31
C LEU A 227 -14.14 -20.00 12.82
N ILE A 228 -12.88 -19.85 12.40
CA ILE A 228 -12.46 -20.13 11.03
C ILE A 228 -11.54 -21.36 10.98
N ASP A 229 -11.86 -22.32 10.11
CA ASP A 229 -10.97 -23.43 9.77
C ASP A 229 -10.59 -23.32 8.28
N GLY A 230 -9.32 -23.01 8.01
CA GLY A 230 -8.88 -22.59 6.69
C GLY A 230 -9.51 -21.24 6.32
N SER A 231 -10.54 -21.27 5.47
CA SER A 231 -11.30 -20.08 5.06
C SER A 231 -12.81 -20.23 5.26
N SER A 232 -13.25 -21.24 6.03
CA SER A 232 -14.66 -21.53 6.28
C SER A 232 -15.04 -21.30 7.74
N VAL A 233 -16.20 -20.70 7.96
CA VAL A 233 -16.79 -20.56 9.29
C VAL A 233 -17.20 -21.93 9.82
N VAL A 234 -16.88 -22.22 11.08
CA VAL A 234 -17.17 -23.48 11.75
C VAL A 234 -17.81 -23.24 13.12
N PRO A 235 -18.64 -24.17 13.62
CA PRO A 235 -19.13 -24.12 15.00
C PRO A 235 -17.98 -24.21 16.01
N ILE A 236 -18.13 -23.55 17.16
CA ILE A 236 -17.10 -23.51 18.21
C ILE A 236 -16.73 -24.92 18.71
N GLU A 237 -17.69 -25.86 18.70
CA GLU A 237 -17.48 -27.25 19.10
C GLU A 237 -16.43 -27.95 18.24
N LYS A 238 -16.33 -27.59 16.95
CA LYS A 238 -15.30 -28.13 16.05
C LYS A 238 -13.90 -27.69 16.52
N THR A 239 -13.76 -26.42 16.88
CA THR A 239 -12.50 -25.86 17.42
C THR A 239 -12.15 -26.49 18.76
N ILE A 240 -13.11 -26.64 19.67
CA ILE A 240 -12.89 -27.32 20.94
C ILE A 240 -12.44 -28.78 20.74
N LYS A 241 -13.07 -29.52 19.81
CA LYS A 241 -12.67 -30.90 19.49
C LYS A 241 -11.24 -30.97 18.95
N LYS A 242 -10.84 -30.01 18.10
CA LYS A 242 -9.48 -29.90 17.58
C LYS A 242 -8.48 -29.65 18.71
N ILE A 243 -8.72 -28.65 19.56
CA ILE A 243 -7.84 -28.32 20.69
C ILE A 243 -7.72 -29.49 21.67
N LYS A 244 -8.81 -30.19 22.01
CA LYS A 244 -8.77 -31.40 22.86
C LYS A 244 -7.85 -32.48 22.28
N LYS A 245 -7.89 -32.69 20.97
CA LYS A 245 -7.05 -33.67 20.28
C LYS A 245 -5.58 -33.26 20.26
N GLU A 246 -5.29 -31.97 20.10
CA GLU A 246 -3.92 -31.44 19.97
C GLU A 246 -3.23 -31.22 21.33
N LEU A 247 -3.96 -30.74 22.34
CA LEU A 247 -3.40 -30.29 23.62
C LEU A 247 -3.90 -31.09 24.83
N GLY A 248 -4.86 -32.00 24.64
CA GLY A 248 -5.46 -32.82 25.70
C GLY A 248 -6.77 -32.27 26.26
N GLU A 249 -7.61 -33.15 26.82
CA GLU A 249 -8.99 -32.81 27.22
C GLU A 249 -9.09 -31.77 28.34
N GLY A 250 -8.09 -31.71 29.22
CA GLY A 250 -8.04 -30.80 30.37
C GLY A 250 -7.28 -29.50 30.10
N HIS A 251 -6.91 -29.19 28.85
CA HIS A 251 -6.07 -28.03 28.57
C HIS A 251 -6.80 -26.70 28.88
N PRO A 252 -6.18 -25.75 29.62
CA PRO A 252 -6.82 -24.48 30.02
C PRO A 252 -7.36 -23.63 28.87
N ALA A 253 -6.74 -23.72 27.68
CA ALA A 253 -7.19 -23.03 26.48
C ALA A 253 -8.65 -23.37 26.10
N ILE A 254 -9.11 -24.59 26.36
CA ILE A 254 -10.50 -25.01 26.07
C ILE A 254 -11.48 -24.11 26.81
N LYS A 255 -11.23 -23.93 28.12
CA LYS A 255 -12.06 -23.06 28.96
C LYS A 255 -11.99 -21.62 28.49
N ARG A 256 -10.80 -21.09 28.19
CA ARG A 256 -10.63 -19.71 27.69
C ARG A 256 -11.40 -19.45 26.39
N ILE A 257 -11.32 -20.37 25.43
CA ILE A 257 -12.03 -20.26 24.15
C ILE A 257 -13.55 -20.26 24.38
N MET A 258 -14.07 -21.12 25.26
CA MET A 258 -15.49 -21.14 25.60
C MET A 258 -15.94 -19.88 26.34
N ASP A 259 -15.18 -19.43 27.33
CA ASP A 259 -15.46 -18.21 28.09
C ASP A 259 -15.51 -16.98 27.15
N LEU A 260 -14.55 -16.90 26.22
CA LEU A 260 -14.52 -15.86 25.19
C LEU A 260 -15.73 -15.94 24.24
N ASN A 261 -16.07 -17.14 23.76
CA ASN A 261 -17.26 -17.36 22.93
C ASN A 261 -18.54 -16.89 23.63
N ASN A 262 -18.72 -17.25 24.91
CA ASN A 262 -19.90 -16.85 25.67
C ASN A 262 -19.93 -15.34 25.91
N PHE A 263 -18.78 -14.74 26.21
CA PHE A 263 -18.66 -13.29 26.36
C PHE A 263 -19.07 -12.55 25.08
N ILE A 264 -18.50 -12.92 23.93
CA ILE A 264 -18.83 -12.25 22.66
C ILE A 264 -20.30 -12.44 22.28
N ASN A 265 -20.84 -13.66 22.41
CA ASN A 265 -22.26 -13.93 22.11
C ASN A 265 -23.23 -13.21 23.06
N SER A 266 -22.78 -12.78 24.25
CA SER A 266 -23.60 -11.96 25.16
C SER A 266 -23.71 -10.50 24.73
N LEU A 267 -22.82 -10.04 23.83
CA LEU A 267 -22.76 -8.67 23.34
C LEU A 267 -23.29 -8.52 21.90
N SER A 268 -23.29 -9.60 21.10
CA SER A 268 -23.61 -9.61 19.66
C SER A 268 -25.00 -10.11 19.34
#